data_AF-A0A3B9YUU1-F1
#
_entry.id   AF-A0A3B9YUU1-F1
#
_cell.length_a   1.000
_cell.length_b   1.000
_cell.length_c   1.000
_cell.angle_alpha   90.00
_cell.angle_beta   90.00
_cell.angle_gamma   90.00
#
_symmetry.space_group_name_H-M   'P 1'
#
loop_
_entity.id
_entity.type
_entity.pdbx_description
1 polymer ?
#
loop_
_entity_poly.entity_id
_entity_poly.type
_entity_poly.pdbx_seq_one_letter_code
_entity_poly.pdbx_strand_id
1 'polypeptide(L)'
;INPDVNIVPIDKRLVADGAVALFREYDLICDGTDNFQTRFLVNDAAFFAQRPLVSAAVGQFDGQLSTFKAFDRPRGERIHPCYRCLYPEPPPEGTAPSCTEAGILGALTGVMGSLQALEALKE
;
A
#
# COMPACT_ATOMS: atom_id res chain seq x y z
N ILE A 1 4.67 11.67 -19.52
CA ILE A 1 5.99 11.15 -19.94
C ILE A 1 5.81 10.16 -21.09
N ASN A 2 4.98 9.14 -20.92
CA ASN A 2 4.62 8.21 -21.99
C ASN A 2 3.17 8.48 -22.45
N PRO A 3 2.88 8.80 -23.72
CA PRO A 3 1.52 9.01 -24.23
C PRO A 3 0.75 7.71 -24.49
N ASP A 4 1.42 6.56 -24.52
CA ASP A 4 0.83 5.26 -24.85
C ASP A 4 0.19 4.56 -23.65
N VAL A 5 0.30 5.14 -22.45
CA VAL A 5 -0.32 4.62 -21.23
C VAL A 5 -1.71 5.22 -21.01
N ASN A 6 -2.66 4.40 -20.60
CA ASN A 6 -3.95 4.88 -20.15
C ASN A 6 -3.89 5.29 -18.68
N ILE A 7 -4.32 6.51 -18.36
CA ILE A 7 -4.40 7.02 -16.99
C ILE A 7 -5.89 7.19 -16.65
N VAL A 8 -6.34 6.45 -15.64
CA VAL A 8 -7.72 6.53 -15.12
C VAL A 8 -7.68 7.25 -13.77
N PRO A 9 -7.86 8.58 -13.72
CA PRO A 9 -7.84 9.31 -12.46
C PRO A 9 -9.10 9.03 -11.64
N ILE A 10 -8.93 8.86 -10.34
CA ILE A 10 -10.02 8.73 -9.36
C ILE A 10 -9.90 9.89 -8.39
N ASP A 11 -10.62 10.98 -8.67
CA ASP A 11 -10.62 12.18 -7.84
C ASP A 11 -11.59 12.04 -6.65
N LYS A 12 -11.35 11.02 -5.83
CA LYS A 12 -12.12 10.72 -4.62
C LYS A 12 -11.20 10.13 -3.57
N ARG A 13 -11.46 10.44 -2.30
CA ARG A 13 -10.81 9.76 -1.18
C ARG A 13 -11.26 8.30 -1.16
N LEU A 14 -10.31 7.37 -1.04
CA LEU A 14 -10.63 5.97 -0.82
C LEU A 14 -11.38 5.83 0.52
N VAL A 15 -12.53 5.16 0.47
CA VAL A 15 -13.36 4.83 1.63
C VAL A 15 -13.66 3.34 1.61
N ALA A 16 -14.05 2.75 2.75
CA ALA A 16 -14.33 1.32 2.85
C ALA A 16 -15.43 0.87 1.87
N ASP A 17 -16.45 1.70 1.67
CA ASP A 17 -17.51 1.43 0.72
C ASP A 17 -16.97 1.45 -0.72
N GLY A 18 -17.16 0.35 -1.44
CA GLY A 18 -16.70 0.18 -2.81
C GLY A 18 -15.20 -0.10 -3.01
N ALA A 19 -14.34 0.01 -2.00
CA ALA A 19 -12.88 -0.20 -2.16
C ALA A 19 -12.51 -1.56 -2.75
N VAL A 20 -13.15 -2.64 -2.28
CA VAL A 20 -12.90 -4.00 -2.79
C VAL A 20 -13.33 -4.14 -4.26
N ALA A 21 -14.46 -3.56 -4.63
CA ALA A 21 -14.95 -3.60 -6.00
C ALA A 21 -13.99 -2.86 -6.94
N LEU A 22 -13.57 -1.66 -6.53
CA LEU A 22 -12.57 -0.87 -7.24
C LEU A 22 -11.26 -1.64 -7.43
N PHE A 23 -10.73 -2.25 -6.37
CA PHE A 23 -9.45 -2.96 -6.43
C PHE A 23 -9.50 -4.19 -7.33
N ARG A 24 -10.67 -4.82 -7.49
CA ARG A 24 -10.83 -5.95 -8.43
C ARG A 24 -10.65 -5.55 -9.89
N GLU A 25 -10.77 -4.27 -10.23
CA GLU A 25 -10.57 -3.77 -11.60
C GLU A 25 -9.09 -3.68 -11.98
N TYR A 26 -8.17 -3.83 -11.03
CA TYR A 26 -6.72 -3.72 -11.24
C TYR A 26 -5.99 -5.01 -10.88
N ASP A 27 -4.85 -5.25 -11.53
CA ASP A 27 -4.06 -6.47 -11.29
C ASP A 27 -3.24 -6.41 -10.00
N LEU A 28 -2.78 -5.23 -9.61
CA LEU A 28 -1.91 -4.97 -8.47
C LEU A 28 -2.20 -3.59 -7.88
N ILE A 29 -1.99 -3.45 -6.57
CA ILE A 29 -2.18 -2.21 -5.82
C ILE A 29 -0.83 -1.70 -5.28
N CYS A 30 -0.53 -0.43 -5.50
CA CYS A 30 0.59 0.26 -4.86
C CYS A 30 0.08 1.20 -3.78
N ASP A 31 0.51 0.99 -2.52
CA ASP A 31 0.20 1.90 -1.41
C ASP A 31 1.39 2.83 -1.13
N GLY A 32 1.20 4.13 -1.34
CA GLY A 32 2.13 5.18 -0.95
C GLY A 32 1.48 6.21 -0.02
N THR A 33 0.44 5.81 0.71
CA THR A 33 -0.34 6.73 1.57
C THR A 33 0.38 7.06 2.87
N ASP A 34 0.09 8.26 3.39
CA ASP A 34 0.83 8.92 4.47
C ASP A 34 0.21 8.74 5.86
N ASN A 35 -0.88 7.96 5.97
CA ASN A 35 -1.60 7.77 7.22
C ASN A 35 -2.01 6.31 7.44
N PHE A 36 -2.01 5.89 8.70
CA PHE A 36 -2.29 4.51 9.08
C PHE A 36 -3.69 4.07 8.67
N GLN A 37 -4.72 4.90 8.91
CA GLN A 37 -6.10 4.54 8.58
C GLN A 37 -6.25 4.09 7.11
N THR A 38 -5.66 4.84 6.18
CA THR A 38 -5.73 4.51 4.75
C THR A 38 -4.91 3.26 4.44
N ARG A 39 -3.72 3.09 5.02
CA ARG A 39 -2.89 1.88 4.82
C ARG A 39 -3.59 0.60 5.27
N PHE A 40 -4.27 0.63 6.41
CA PHE A 40 -5.06 -0.51 6.87
C PHE A 40 -6.25 -0.78 5.95
N LEU A 41 -6.94 0.27 5.49
CA LEU A 41 -8.02 0.14 4.51
C LEU A 41 -7.52 -0.47 3.19
N VAL A 42 -6.39 0.00 2.66
CA VAL A 42 -5.78 -0.50 1.43
C VAL A 42 -5.36 -1.96 1.59
N ASN A 43 -4.74 -2.33 2.72
CA ASN A 43 -4.43 -3.74 3.03
C ASN A 43 -5.68 -4.63 2.99
N ASP A 44 -6.73 -4.22 3.69
CA ASP A 44 -7.95 -5.04 3.80
C ASP A 44 -8.64 -5.16 2.44
N ALA A 45 -8.75 -4.04 1.72
CA ALA A 45 -9.33 -4.01 0.39
C ALA A 45 -8.54 -4.91 -0.59
N ALA A 46 -7.20 -4.84 -0.59
CA ALA A 46 -6.35 -5.68 -1.45
C ALA A 46 -6.47 -7.17 -1.09
N PHE A 47 -6.51 -7.50 0.20
CA PHE A 47 -6.71 -8.86 0.69
C PHE A 47 -8.04 -9.44 0.19
N PHE A 48 -9.17 -8.73 0.39
CA PHE A 48 -10.50 -9.20 -0.04
C PHE A 48 -10.73 -9.11 -1.55
N ALA A 49 -10.03 -8.22 -2.24
CA ALA A 49 -10.01 -8.15 -3.70
C ALA A 49 -9.11 -9.22 -4.33
N GLN A 50 -8.32 -9.92 -3.52
CA GLN A 50 -7.32 -10.90 -3.94
C GLN A 50 -6.28 -10.31 -4.90
N ARG A 51 -5.78 -9.12 -4.58
CA ARG A 51 -4.75 -8.42 -5.36
C ARG A 51 -3.45 -8.33 -4.58
N PRO A 52 -2.28 -8.47 -5.24
CA PRO A 52 -1.00 -8.16 -4.62
C PRO A 52 -0.98 -6.69 -4.20
N LEU A 53 -0.35 -6.45 -3.05
CA LEU A 53 -0.16 -5.12 -2.50
C LEU A 53 1.34 -4.84 -2.36
N VAL A 54 1.85 -3.85 -3.09
CA VAL A 54 3.19 -3.30 -2.87
C VAL A 54 3.06 -2.07 -1.99
N SER A 55 3.39 -2.21 -0.72
CA SER A 55 3.30 -1.12 0.27
C SER A 55 4.66 -0.47 0.46
N ALA A 56 4.72 0.84 0.28
CA ALA A 56 5.88 1.67 0.58
C ALA A 56 5.53 2.70 1.66
N ALA A 57 6.45 2.93 2.58
CA ALA A 57 6.30 3.89 3.65
C ALA A 57 7.61 4.61 3.90
N VAL A 58 7.53 5.85 4.39
CA VAL A 58 8.68 6.63 4.83
C VAL A 58 8.47 7.09 6.27
N GLY A 59 9.52 6.98 7.07
CA GLY A 59 9.74 7.76 8.28
C GLY A 59 10.58 8.99 7.97
N GLN A 60 11.11 9.62 9.02
CA GLN A 60 11.93 10.83 8.87
C GLN A 60 13.24 10.54 8.11
N PHE A 61 13.86 9.38 8.38
CA PHE A 61 15.16 8.99 7.84
C PHE A 61 15.23 7.52 7.39
N ASP A 62 14.13 6.78 7.46
CA ASP A 62 14.02 5.36 7.11
C ASP A 62 12.82 5.10 6.21
N GLY A 63 12.87 4.03 5.44
CA GLY A 63 11.78 3.62 4.57
C GLY A 63 11.51 2.13 4.70
N GLN A 64 10.26 1.75 4.47
CA GLN A 64 9.82 0.36 4.48
C GLN A 64 9.17 0.02 3.14
N LEU A 65 9.48 -1.16 2.62
CA LEU A 65 8.91 -1.69 1.39
C LEU A 65 8.61 -3.17 1.59
N SER A 66 7.38 -3.58 1.29
CA SER A 66 6.96 -4.97 1.33
C SER A 66 5.92 -5.24 0.26
N THR A 67 6.03 -6.42 -0.38
CA THR A 67 4.99 -6.97 -1.26
C THR A 67 4.20 -8.03 -0.52
N PHE A 68 2.89 -7.83 -0.41
CA PHE A 68 1.96 -8.73 0.28
C PHE A 68 1.07 -9.47 -0.73
N LYS A 69 1.08 -10.80 -0.67
CA LYS A 69 0.21 -11.70 -1.45
C LYS A 69 -0.70 -12.51 -0.53
N ALA A 70 -1.30 -11.86 0.47
CA ALA A 70 -2.00 -12.53 1.55
C ALA A 70 -3.27 -13.30 1.11
N PHE A 71 -3.76 -13.08 -0.10
CA PHE A 71 -4.82 -13.89 -0.69
C PHE A 71 -4.32 -15.25 -1.22
N ASP A 72 -3.02 -15.35 -1.52
CA ASP A 72 -2.40 -16.56 -2.06
C ASP A 72 -2.09 -17.56 -0.93
N ARG A 73 -2.24 -18.84 -1.27
CA ARG A 73 -2.08 -20.00 -0.38
C ARG A 73 -1.15 -20.99 -1.05
N PRO A 74 0.17 -20.78 -0.96
CA PRO A 74 1.12 -21.72 -1.52
C PRO A 74 0.91 -23.10 -0.87
N ARG A 75 0.73 -24.12 -1.71
CA ARG A 75 0.63 -25.55 -1.32
C ARG A 75 -0.51 -25.89 -0.34
N GLY A 76 -1.57 -25.09 -0.32
CA GLY A 76 -2.76 -25.37 0.49
C GLY A 76 -2.56 -25.17 2.00
N GLU A 77 -1.49 -24.48 2.40
CA GLU A 77 -1.17 -24.18 3.78
C GLU A 77 -1.81 -22.85 4.26
N ARG A 78 -1.10 -22.11 5.13
CA ARG A 78 -1.48 -20.79 5.62
C ARG A 78 -1.31 -19.74 4.53
N ILE A 79 -2.16 -18.72 4.57
CA ILE A 79 -2.02 -17.52 3.75
C ILE A 79 -0.66 -16.85 4.00
N HIS A 80 -0.11 -16.19 2.97
CA HIS A 80 1.02 -15.28 3.19
C HIS A 80 0.66 -14.18 4.19
N PRO A 81 1.64 -13.64 4.94
CA PRO A 81 1.38 -12.54 5.87
C PRO A 81 0.83 -11.32 5.12
N CYS A 82 -0.06 -10.58 5.76
CA CYS A 82 -0.54 -9.27 5.31
C CYS A 82 0.05 -8.15 6.17
N TYR A 83 -0.27 -6.90 5.85
CA TYR A 83 0.15 -5.76 6.66
C TYR A 83 -0.31 -5.90 8.11
N ARG A 84 -1.55 -6.36 8.34
CA ARG A 84 -2.09 -6.62 9.70
C ARG A 84 -1.36 -7.73 10.46
N CYS A 85 -0.70 -8.66 9.77
CA CYS A 85 0.12 -9.67 10.45
C CYS A 85 1.39 -9.06 11.08
N LEU A 86 1.89 -7.98 10.49
CA LEU A 86 3.04 -7.22 11.02
C LEU A 86 2.60 -6.13 12.01
N TYR A 87 1.47 -5.48 11.71
CA TYR A 87 0.88 -4.40 12.51
C TYR A 87 -0.59 -4.71 12.80
N PRO A 88 -0.91 -5.41 13.90
CA PRO A 88 -2.26 -5.92 14.16
C PRO A 88 -3.35 -4.84 14.15
N GLU A 89 -3.03 -3.68 14.74
CA GLU A 89 -3.94 -2.56 14.91
C GLU A 89 -3.23 -1.24 14.58
N PRO A 90 -3.96 -0.22 14.09
CA PRO A 90 -3.38 1.10 13.91
C PRO A 90 -2.92 1.67 15.26
N PRO A 91 -1.83 2.46 15.29
CA PRO A 91 -1.43 3.15 16.51
C PRO A 91 -2.55 4.07 17.00
N PRO A 92 -2.72 4.24 18.33
CA PRO A 92 -3.72 5.16 18.86
C PRO A 92 -3.55 6.56 18.28
N GLU A 93 -4.65 7.27 18.06
CA GLU A 93 -4.62 8.62 17.51
C GLU A 93 -3.69 9.53 18.34
N GLY A 94 -2.82 10.28 17.65
CA GLY A 94 -1.87 11.20 18.27
C GLY A 94 -0.61 10.57 18.88
N THR A 95 -0.45 9.25 18.81
CA THR A 95 0.76 8.56 19.35
C THR A 95 1.88 8.37 18.33
N ALA A 96 1.58 8.51 17.03
CA ALA A 96 2.55 8.46 15.95
C ALA A 96 2.31 9.65 15.00
N PRO A 97 3.32 10.50 14.76
CA PRO A 97 3.17 11.62 13.85
C PRO A 97 3.04 11.13 12.40
N SER A 98 2.20 11.81 11.62
CA SER A 98 2.17 11.67 10.16
C SER A 98 3.45 12.20 9.52
N CYS A 99 3.71 11.84 8.26
CA CYS A 99 4.82 12.39 7.47
C CYS A 99 4.78 13.93 7.42
N THR A 100 3.56 14.49 7.37
CA THR A 100 3.31 15.94 7.36
C THR A 100 3.65 16.61 8.68
N GLU A 101 3.50 15.91 9.81
CA GLU A 101 3.78 16.43 11.15
C GLU A 101 5.26 16.29 11.54
N ALA A 102 5.91 15.18 11.19
CA ALA A 102 7.31 14.93 11.51
C ALA A 102 8.30 15.58 10.53
N GLY A 103 7.86 15.84 9.30
CA GLY A 103 8.72 16.17 8.17
C GLY A 103 9.43 14.92 7.62
N ILE A 104 9.69 14.93 6.31
CA ILE A 104 10.34 13.82 5.60
C ILE A 104 11.47 14.33 4.71
N LEU A 105 12.52 13.52 4.57
CA LEU A 105 13.57 13.78 3.59
C LEU A 105 13.03 13.45 2.18
N GLY A 106 12.78 14.46 1.34
CA GLY A 106 12.17 14.24 0.01
C GLY A 106 12.97 13.30 -0.92
N ALA A 107 14.30 13.19 -0.75
CA ALA A 107 15.08 12.20 -1.51
C ALA A 107 14.66 10.75 -1.16
N LEU A 108 14.27 10.51 0.08
CA LEU A 108 13.83 9.20 0.56
C LEU A 108 12.51 8.77 -0.09
N THR A 109 11.55 9.68 -0.29
CA THR A 109 10.29 9.36 -1.00
C THR A 109 10.55 8.95 -2.44
N GLY A 110 11.50 9.61 -3.12
CA GLY A 110 11.92 9.25 -4.46
C GLY A 110 12.54 7.85 -4.54
N VAL A 111 13.41 7.51 -3.57
CA VAL A 111 14.01 6.17 -3.47
C VAL A 111 12.93 5.11 -3.23
N MET A 112 12.05 5.33 -2.25
CA MET A 112 11.01 4.35 -1.90
C MET A 112 9.99 4.17 -3.01
N GLY A 113 9.56 5.23 -3.68
CA GLY A 113 8.67 5.14 -4.84
C GLY A 113 9.31 4.42 -6.03
N SER A 114 10.62 4.60 -6.25
CA SER A 114 11.36 3.88 -7.30
C SER A 114 11.46 2.39 -7.00
N LEU A 115 11.73 2.02 -5.75
CA LEU A 115 11.74 0.63 -5.34
C LEU A 115 10.34 0.01 -5.40
N GLN A 116 9.28 0.76 -5.03
CA GLN A 116 7.90 0.31 -5.19
C GLN A 116 7.55 0.02 -6.65
N ALA A 117 7.96 0.89 -7.57
CA ALA A 117 7.77 0.65 -9.00
C ALA A 117 8.54 -0.59 -9.48
N LEU A 118 9.76 -0.82 -8.99
CA LEU A 118 10.53 -2.02 -9.30
C LEU A 118 9.83 -3.30 -8.81
N GLU A 119 9.28 -3.29 -7.60
CA GLU A 119 8.52 -4.43 -7.08
C GLU A 119 7.24 -4.68 -7.90
N ALA A 120 6.51 -3.62 -8.26
CA ALA A 120 5.33 -3.73 -9.11
C ALA A 120 5.62 -4.35 -10.49
N LEU A 121 6.79 -4.10 -11.07
CA LEU A 121 7.19 -4.67 -12.37
C LEU A 121 7.52 -6.17 -12.32
N LYS A 122 7.79 -6.74 -11.14
CA LYS A 122 8.12 -8.17 -10.98
C LYS A 122 6.88 -9.05 -10.79
N GLU A 123 5.72 -8.44 -10.60
CA GLU A 123 4.43 -9.07 -10.29
C GLU A 123 3.59 -9.25 -11.56
#